data_AF-A0A090L415-F1
#
_entry.id   AF-A0A090L415-F1
#
_cell.length_a   1.000
_cell.length_b   1.000
_cell.length_c   1.000
_cell.angle_alpha   90.00
_cell.angle_beta   90.00
_cell.angle_gamma   90.00
#
_symmetry.space_group_name_H-M   'P 1'
#
loop_
_entity.id
_entity.type
_entity.pdbx_description
1 polymer ?
#
loop_
_entity_poly.entity_id
_entity_poly.type
_entity_poly.pdbx_seq_one_letter_code
_entity_poly.pdbx_strand_id
1 'polypeptide(L)'
;MSAENQIPRTVNEVTNNELDDNGKTLQQQLQENEHLLYEQSRIFSLQIEDEVRNNQELIGPKSNILTLVEAYVPETSPEYSKKAVQLSNTYGHVRRVRGDGNCFYRSILTALLEKCLTDKSLLEQFKKLAGEWRDKFFAMGFPELTTSDFCDSIDELLKDLGNDVYDCNSLMVTLGDENIANYYVAYMRILTSAFLRENKELYEGFIEGERTMEAFCLDEVEPMWKECDHITIIALVNALKVNIRIEYMDQSHSPEGGIHYDICGSDSPNTEPFLFFLYRPGHYDILYKD
;
A
#
# COMPACT_ATOMS: atom_id res chain seq x y z
N MET A 1 75.95 -18.08 -17.05
CA MET A 1 75.52 -18.61 -15.73
C MET A 1 74.18 -17.98 -15.43
N SER A 2 73.14 -18.77 -15.68
CA SER A 2 71.72 -18.39 -15.68
C SER A 2 71.21 -18.33 -14.26
N ALA A 3 70.63 -17.21 -13.84
CA ALA A 3 69.92 -17.09 -12.58
C ALA A 3 68.45 -17.52 -12.80
N GLU A 4 68.08 -18.69 -12.29
CA GLU A 4 66.69 -19.15 -12.24
C GLU A 4 65.95 -18.40 -11.13
N ASN A 5 64.89 -17.71 -11.53
CA ASN A 5 64.00 -16.94 -10.68
C ASN A 5 62.94 -17.91 -10.11
N GLN A 6 63.06 -18.31 -8.85
CA GLN A 6 62.02 -19.09 -8.16
C GLN A 6 60.85 -18.18 -7.76
N ILE A 7 59.72 -18.37 -8.42
CA ILE A 7 58.43 -17.77 -8.09
C ILE A 7 57.94 -18.39 -6.76
N PRO A 8 57.58 -17.62 -5.72
CA PRO A 8 56.96 -18.16 -4.52
C PRO A 8 55.57 -18.72 -4.87
N ARG A 9 55.35 -19.98 -4.51
CA ARG A 9 54.04 -20.65 -4.64
C ARG A 9 52.97 -19.85 -3.89
N THR A 10 51.87 -19.66 -4.60
CA THR A 10 50.59 -19.06 -4.21
C THR A 10 50.15 -19.38 -2.80
N VAL A 11 49.89 -18.33 -2.01
CA VAL A 11 49.00 -18.35 -0.85
C VAL A 11 47.58 -18.35 -1.40
N ASN A 12 47.01 -19.53 -1.70
CA ASN A 12 45.60 -19.66 -2.09
C ASN A 12 45.05 -21.09 -1.90
N GLU A 13 45.44 -21.75 -0.82
CA GLU A 13 44.79 -22.99 -0.35
C GLU A 13 44.71 -22.95 1.18
N VAL A 14 43.99 -21.96 1.72
CA VAL A 14 43.39 -22.11 3.06
C VAL A 14 42.05 -22.79 2.85
N THR A 15 42.12 -24.11 2.86
CA THR A 15 41.06 -25.08 3.20
C THR A 15 39.64 -24.54 3.42
N ASN A 16 38.83 -24.50 2.35
CA ASN A 16 37.36 -24.51 2.43
C ASN A 16 36.78 -25.87 2.91
N ASN A 17 37.62 -26.76 3.44
CA ASN A 17 37.28 -28.15 3.79
C ASN A 17 37.42 -28.45 5.29
N GLU A 18 37.60 -27.45 6.15
CA GLU A 18 37.45 -27.66 7.59
C GLU A 18 35.96 -27.87 7.89
N LEU A 19 35.63 -29.10 8.30
CA LEU A 19 34.29 -29.49 8.71
C LEU A 19 34.11 -29.14 10.19
N ASP A 20 32.93 -28.66 10.57
CA ASP A 20 32.57 -28.54 11.99
C ASP A 20 32.42 -29.93 12.65
N ASP A 21 32.13 -29.92 13.95
CA ASP A 21 31.85 -31.14 14.74
C ASP A 21 30.67 -31.98 14.18
N ASN A 22 29.88 -31.41 13.24
CA ASN A 22 28.76 -32.06 12.56
C ASN A 22 29.08 -32.45 11.10
N GLY A 23 30.33 -32.30 10.65
CA GLY A 23 30.76 -32.70 9.31
C GLY A 23 30.37 -31.72 8.19
N LYS A 24 30.09 -30.45 8.48
CA LYS A 24 29.65 -29.42 7.52
C LYS A 24 30.74 -28.43 7.18
N THR A 25 30.87 -28.08 5.90
CA THR A 25 31.79 -27.01 5.46
C THR A 25 31.29 -25.65 5.92
N LEU A 26 32.20 -24.66 6.00
CA LEU A 26 31.84 -23.27 6.34
C LEU A 26 30.73 -22.71 5.42
N GLN A 27 30.75 -23.05 4.13
CA GLN A 27 29.73 -22.61 3.18
C GLN A 27 28.36 -23.23 3.47
N GLN A 28 28.31 -24.51 3.87
CA GLN A 28 27.07 -25.17 4.28
C GLN A 28 26.52 -24.56 5.57
N GLN A 29 27.40 -24.25 6.54
CA GLN A 29 27.01 -23.59 7.78
C GLN A 29 26.44 -22.19 7.53
N LEU A 30 27.06 -21.39 6.64
CA LEU A 30 26.56 -20.07 6.26
C LEU A 30 25.17 -20.16 5.61
N GLN A 31 25.00 -21.07 4.65
CA GLN A 31 23.72 -21.24 3.95
C GLN A 31 22.60 -21.71 4.89
N GLU A 32 22.91 -22.60 5.84
CA GLU A 32 21.95 -23.02 6.87
C GLU A 32 21.61 -21.89 7.84
N ASN A 33 22.59 -21.10 8.28
CA ASN A 33 22.37 -19.96 9.15
C ASN A 33 21.53 -18.87 8.46
N GLU A 34 21.79 -18.58 7.17
CA GLU A 34 20.98 -17.68 6.36
C GLU A 34 19.54 -18.18 6.23
N HIS A 35 19.35 -19.48 5.96
CA HIS A 35 18.02 -20.09 5.89
C HIS A 35 17.29 -20.04 7.25
N LEU A 36 17.98 -20.33 8.36
CA LEU A 36 17.44 -20.24 9.71
C LEU A 36 17.03 -18.80 10.05
N LEU A 37 17.86 -17.82 9.71
CA LEU A 37 17.56 -16.42 9.92
C LEU A 37 16.34 -15.98 9.10
N TYR A 38 16.28 -16.38 7.83
CA TYR A 38 15.12 -16.13 6.96
C TYR A 38 13.83 -16.71 7.55
N GLU A 39 13.85 -17.97 8.00
CA GLU A 39 12.69 -18.60 8.62
C GLU A 39 12.28 -17.91 9.94
N GLN A 40 13.25 -17.52 10.77
CA GLN A 40 12.98 -16.75 11.98
C GLN A 40 12.34 -15.39 11.68
N SER A 41 12.88 -14.64 10.71
CA SER A 41 12.29 -13.38 10.26
C SER A 41 10.88 -13.57 9.72
N ARG A 42 10.64 -14.62 8.93
CA ARG A 42 9.31 -14.94 8.39
C ARG A 42 8.31 -15.25 9.51
N ILE A 43 8.70 -16.06 10.50
CA ILE A 43 7.85 -16.38 11.66
C ILE A 43 7.54 -15.12 12.46
N PHE A 44 8.54 -14.27 12.70
CA PHE A 44 8.37 -13.03 13.43
C PHE A 44 7.41 -12.06 12.72
N SER A 45 7.54 -11.90 11.39
CA SER A 45 6.61 -11.09 10.60
C SER A 45 5.18 -11.62 10.69
N LEU A 46 4.97 -12.93 10.57
CA LEU A 46 3.65 -13.55 10.72
C LEU A 46 3.05 -13.32 12.11
N GLN A 47 3.87 -13.34 13.17
CA GLN A 47 3.40 -13.05 14.53
C GLN A 47 2.94 -11.60 14.69
N ILE A 48 3.66 -10.65 14.11
CA ILE A 48 3.26 -9.23 14.10
C ILE A 48 1.95 -9.06 13.31
N GLU A 49 1.85 -9.67 12.13
CA GLU A 49 0.64 -9.62 11.31
C GLU A 49 -0.57 -10.21 12.05
N ASP A 50 -0.41 -11.34 12.73
CA ASP A 50 -1.46 -11.96 13.53
C ASP A 50 -1.85 -11.10 14.74
N GLU A 51 -0.89 -10.47 15.42
CA GLU A 51 -1.18 -9.54 16.50
C GLU A 51 -1.99 -8.32 16.00
N VAL A 52 -1.61 -7.74 14.86
CA VAL A 52 -2.35 -6.65 14.23
C VAL A 52 -3.75 -7.12 13.83
N ARG A 53 -3.86 -8.29 13.19
CA ARG A 53 -5.14 -8.87 12.76
C ARG A 53 -6.09 -9.10 13.92
N ASN A 54 -5.58 -9.56 15.06
CA ASN A 54 -6.37 -9.86 16.25
C ASN A 54 -6.81 -8.61 17.03
N ASN A 55 -6.07 -7.51 16.91
CA ASN A 55 -6.32 -6.29 17.69
C ASN A 55 -6.95 -5.14 16.87
N GLN A 56 -6.94 -5.22 15.54
CA GLN A 56 -7.45 -4.18 14.66
C GLN A 56 -8.40 -4.76 13.61
N GLU A 57 -9.59 -4.18 13.50
CA GLU A 57 -10.52 -4.44 12.40
C GLU A 57 -9.92 -3.97 11.07
N LEU A 58 -10.27 -4.62 9.95
CA LEU A 58 -9.84 -4.18 8.61
C LEU A 58 -10.19 -2.70 8.38
N ILE A 59 -11.42 -2.36 8.74
CA ILE A 59 -12.03 -1.04 8.61
C ILE A 59 -12.82 -0.80 9.89
N GLY A 60 -12.36 0.11 10.72
CA GLY A 60 -13.03 0.49 11.96
C GLY A 60 -14.30 1.31 11.72
N PRO A 61 -15.05 1.65 12.77
CA PRO A 61 -16.21 2.52 12.67
C PRO A 61 -15.83 3.96 12.31
N LYS A 62 -16.72 4.66 11.60
CA LYS A 62 -16.61 6.11 11.39
C LYS A 62 -16.82 6.81 12.74
N SER A 63 -15.72 7.23 13.34
CA SER A 63 -15.68 7.78 14.69
C SER A 63 -15.54 9.28 14.64
N ASN A 64 -15.98 9.97 15.69
CA ASN A 64 -15.76 11.41 15.81
C ASN A 64 -14.24 11.71 15.82
N ILE A 65 -13.83 12.80 15.16
CA ILE A 65 -12.41 13.21 15.06
C ILE A 65 -11.76 13.38 16.44
N LEU A 66 -12.53 13.67 17.49
CA LEU A 66 -12.01 13.82 18.86
C LEU A 66 -11.34 12.54 19.38
N THR A 67 -11.73 11.36 18.87
CA THR A 67 -11.04 10.11 19.20
C THR A 67 -9.58 10.09 18.73
N LEU A 68 -9.23 10.86 17.67
CA LEU A 68 -7.84 11.09 17.26
C LEU A 68 -7.11 11.99 18.26
N VAL A 69 -7.78 13.01 18.79
CA VAL A 69 -7.21 13.95 19.77
C VAL A 69 -6.91 13.22 21.08
N GLU A 70 -7.85 12.41 21.56
CA GLU A 70 -7.73 11.62 22.79
C GLU A 70 -6.61 10.58 22.73
N ALA A 71 -6.20 10.16 21.53
CA ALA A 71 -5.11 9.20 21.33
C ALA A 71 -3.71 9.77 21.64
N TYR A 72 -3.56 11.09 21.72
CA TYR A 72 -2.26 11.75 21.91
C TYR A 72 -2.22 12.62 23.17
N VAL A 73 -1.36 12.24 24.11
CA VAL A 73 -1.15 12.96 25.38
C VAL A 73 -0.21 14.14 25.14
N PRO A 74 -0.59 15.40 25.44
CA PRO A 74 0.24 16.59 25.19
C PRO A 74 1.63 16.52 25.83
N GLU A 75 1.74 15.93 27.02
CA GLU A 75 2.98 15.86 27.78
C GLU A 75 4.00 14.89 27.16
N THR A 76 3.54 13.79 26.57
CA THR A 76 4.41 12.77 25.96
C THR A 76 4.55 12.92 24.46
N SER A 77 3.59 13.60 23.81
CA SER A 77 3.50 13.72 22.35
C SER A 77 2.97 15.10 21.91
N PRO A 78 3.63 16.21 22.28
CA PRO A 78 3.10 17.58 22.10
C PRO A 78 2.80 17.93 20.65
N GLU A 79 3.69 17.60 19.71
CA GLU A 79 3.50 17.91 18.29
C GLU A 79 2.33 17.12 17.68
N TYR A 80 2.20 15.83 18.02
CA TYR A 80 1.08 15.00 17.58
C TYR A 80 -0.25 15.49 18.16
N SER A 81 -0.29 15.81 19.46
CA SER A 81 -1.49 16.34 20.11
C SER A 81 -1.92 17.67 19.47
N LYS A 82 -0.99 18.58 19.22
CA LYS A 82 -1.26 19.85 18.53
C LYS A 82 -1.82 19.63 17.12
N LYS A 83 -1.24 18.71 16.33
CA LYS A 83 -1.73 18.37 14.98
C LYS A 83 -3.11 17.74 15.01
N ALA A 84 -3.38 16.84 15.96
CA ALA A 84 -4.70 16.23 16.12
C ALA A 84 -5.79 17.29 16.38
N VAL A 85 -5.51 18.25 17.28
CA VAL A 85 -6.42 19.37 17.55
C VAL A 85 -6.63 20.23 16.31
N GLN A 86 -5.57 20.50 15.53
CA GLN A 86 -5.70 21.25 14.27
C GLN A 86 -6.59 20.53 13.25
N LEU A 87 -6.39 19.21 13.08
CA LEU A 87 -7.21 18.39 12.19
C LEU A 87 -8.68 18.39 12.61
N SER A 88 -8.97 18.38 13.92
CA SER A 88 -10.35 18.46 14.43
C SER A 88 -11.08 19.76 14.12
N ASN A 89 -10.37 20.82 13.69
CA ASN A 89 -11.01 22.04 13.22
C ASN A 89 -11.45 21.96 11.74
N THR A 90 -10.97 20.96 10.99
CA THR A 90 -11.21 20.81 9.55
C THR A 90 -12.06 19.58 9.22
N TYR A 91 -11.88 18.51 10.01
CA TYR A 91 -12.52 17.22 9.82
C TYR A 91 -13.39 16.90 11.03
N GLY A 92 -14.60 16.38 10.82
CA GLY A 92 -15.48 15.99 11.92
C GLY A 92 -15.38 14.51 12.29
N HIS A 93 -14.88 13.67 11.38
CA HIS A 93 -14.77 12.23 11.61
C HIS A 93 -13.48 11.63 11.06
N VAL A 94 -13.08 10.51 11.65
CA VAL A 94 -11.96 9.65 11.25
C VAL A 94 -12.41 8.20 11.24
N ARG A 95 -11.91 7.42 10.28
CA ARG A 95 -12.09 5.96 10.24
C ARG A 95 -10.74 5.28 10.20
N ARG A 96 -10.47 4.46 11.21
CA ARG A 96 -9.22 3.70 11.30
C ARG A 96 -9.23 2.55 10.32
N VAL A 97 -8.08 2.27 9.72
CA VAL A 97 -7.86 1.15 8.81
C VAL A 97 -6.76 0.27 9.42
N ARG A 98 -6.79 -1.04 9.18
CA ARG A 98 -5.73 -1.93 9.67
C ARG A 98 -4.38 -1.58 9.04
N GLY A 99 -3.33 -1.50 9.85
CA GLY A 99 -1.96 -1.32 9.38
C GLY A 99 -1.30 -2.63 8.94
N ASP A 100 -1.66 -3.13 7.77
CA ASP A 100 -1.24 -4.43 7.21
C ASP A 100 -0.44 -4.29 5.89
N GLY A 101 0.09 -3.10 5.59
CA GLY A 101 0.71 -2.80 4.29
C GLY A 101 -0.29 -2.59 3.14
N ASN A 102 -1.55 -2.98 3.28
CA ASN A 102 -2.63 -2.65 2.31
C ASN A 102 -3.40 -1.39 2.69
N CYS A 103 -3.07 -0.74 3.81
CA CYS A 103 -3.86 0.34 4.40
C CYS A 103 -4.23 1.47 3.42
N PHE A 104 -3.32 1.91 2.53
CA PHE A 104 -3.63 2.95 1.55
C PHE A 104 -4.66 2.47 0.50
N TYR A 105 -4.41 1.33 -0.14
CA TYR A 105 -5.33 0.71 -1.10
C TYR A 105 -6.73 0.50 -0.50
N ARG A 106 -6.77 0.01 0.75
CA ARG A 106 -8.02 -0.21 1.48
C ARG A 106 -8.72 1.12 1.80
N SER A 107 -7.97 2.12 2.24
CA SER A 107 -8.50 3.46 2.58
C SER A 107 -9.12 4.14 1.37
N ILE A 108 -8.39 4.22 0.26
CA ILE A 108 -8.86 4.93 -0.94
C ILE A 108 -10.06 4.25 -1.58
N LEU A 109 -10.04 2.92 -1.66
CA LEU A 109 -11.18 2.14 -2.17
C LEU A 109 -12.42 2.36 -1.31
N THR A 110 -12.29 2.27 0.02
CA THR A 110 -13.40 2.45 0.96
C THR A 110 -14.00 3.85 0.82
N ALA A 111 -13.17 4.89 0.83
CA ALA A 111 -13.64 6.27 0.71
C ALA A 111 -14.31 6.54 -0.65
N LEU A 112 -13.77 5.97 -1.73
CA LEU A 112 -14.34 6.08 -3.08
C LEU A 112 -15.71 5.39 -3.16
N LEU A 113 -15.83 4.16 -2.67
CA LEU A 113 -17.09 3.40 -2.67
C LEU A 113 -18.16 4.06 -1.79
N GLU A 114 -17.80 4.59 -0.61
CA GLU A 114 -18.71 5.38 0.23
C GLU A 114 -19.26 6.59 -0.53
N LYS A 115 -18.44 7.28 -1.34
CA LYS A 115 -18.91 8.38 -2.18
C LYS A 115 -19.83 7.89 -3.30
N CYS A 116 -19.49 6.78 -3.97
CA CYS A 116 -20.31 6.17 -5.02
C CYS A 116 -21.72 5.78 -4.55
N LEU A 117 -21.94 5.49 -3.26
CA LEU A 117 -23.29 5.26 -2.71
C LEU A 117 -24.20 6.50 -2.87
N THR A 118 -23.62 7.69 -2.79
CA THR A 118 -24.36 8.96 -2.83
C THR A 118 -24.25 9.71 -4.15
N ASP A 119 -23.18 9.45 -4.92
CA ASP A 119 -22.93 10.07 -6.21
C ASP A 119 -22.96 9.02 -7.32
N LYS A 120 -24.12 8.93 -7.99
CA LYS A 120 -24.32 8.00 -9.11
C LYS A 120 -23.46 8.35 -10.33
N SER A 121 -23.09 9.62 -10.52
CA SER A 121 -22.20 9.98 -11.63
C SER A 121 -20.79 9.45 -11.39
N LEU A 122 -20.29 9.57 -10.16
CA LEU A 122 -19.00 9.01 -9.76
C LEU A 122 -19.00 7.48 -9.91
N LEU A 123 -20.09 6.81 -9.50
CA LEU A 123 -20.23 5.36 -9.67
C LEU A 123 -20.14 4.94 -11.14
N GLU A 124 -20.85 5.62 -12.04
CA GLU A 124 -20.81 5.30 -13.48
C GLU A 124 -19.45 5.60 -14.10
N GLN A 125 -18.76 6.66 -13.65
CA GLN A 125 -17.37 6.92 -14.04
C GLN A 125 -16.44 5.79 -13.59
N PHE A 126 -16.59 5.30 -12.36
CA PHE A 126 -15.76 4.21 -11.85
C PHE A 126 -16.02 2.89 -12.59
N LYS A 127 -17.28 2.54 -12.86
CA LYS A 127 -17.63 1.37 -13.69
C LYS A 127 -16.99 1.44 -15.07
N LYS A 128 -17.07 2.61 -15.71
CA LYS A 128 -16.46 2.82 -17.03
C LYS A 128 -14.94 2.63 -16.98
N LEU A 129 -14.29 3.23 -15.98
CA LEU A 129 -12.85 3.05 -15.76
C LEU A 129 -12.49 1.58 -15.55
N ALA A 130 -13.27 0.85 -14.74
CA ALA A 130 -13.01 -0.54 -14.45
C ALA A 130 -13.05 -1.41 -15.71
N GLY A 131 -14.02 -1.17 -16.59
CA GLY A 131 -14.10 -1.82 -17.90
C GLY A 131 -12.94 -1.47 -18.83
N GLU A 132 -12.54 -0.19 -18.91
CA GLU A 132 -11.38 0.25 -19.70
C GLU A 132 -10.08 -0.41 -19.23
N TRP A 133 -9.89 -0.52 -17.92
CA TRP A 133 -8.70 -1.17 -17.34
C TRP A 133 -8.69 -2.68 -17.54
N ARG A 134 -9.86 -3.34 -17.47
CA ARG A 134 -9.98 -4.77 -17.75
C ARG A 134 -9.41 -5.13 -19.13
N ASP A 135 -9.78 -4.37 -20.16
CA ASP A 135 -9.26 -4.57 -21.53
C ASP A 135 -7.74 -4.34 -21.59
N LYS A 136 -7.23 -3.32 -20.90
CA LYS A 136 -5.80 -3.01 -20.84
C LYS A 136 -4.99 -4.11 -20.14
N PHE A 137 -5.50 -4.70 -19.07
CA PHE A 137 -4.78 -5.76 -18.34
C PHE A 137 -4.43 -6.93 -19.27
N PHE A 138 -5.38 -7.41 -20.07
CA PHE A 138 -5.13 -8.52 -20.99
C PHE A 138 -4.23 -8.11 -22.15
N ALA A 139 -4.37 -6.88 -22.67
CA ALA A 139 -3.47 -6.35 -23.70
C ALA A 139 -2.00 -6.24 -23.20
N MET A 140 -1.80 -5.98 -21.91
CA MET A 140 -0.47 -5.90 -21.27
C MET A 140 0.07 -7.26 -20.81
N GLY A 141 -0.66 -8.35 -21.02
CA GLY A 141 -0.24 -9.72 -20.70
C GLY A 141 -0.32 -10.06 -19.21
N PHE A 142 -1.18 -9.42 -18.42
CA PHE A 142 -1.47 -9.87 -17.06
C PHE A 142 -2.11 -11.27 -17.07
N PRO A 143 -1.87 -12.12 -16.05
CA PRO A 143 -2.38 -13.50 -16.06
C PRO A 143 -3.91 -13.55 -16.11
N GLU A 144 -4.46 -14.14 -17.16
CA GLU A 144 -5.89 -14.03 -17.48
C GLU A 144 -6.78 -14.60 -16.36
N LEU A 145 -6.47 -15.80 -15.88
CA LEU A 145 -7.28 -16.51 -14.89
C LEU A 145 -7.41 -15.71 -13.59
N THR A 146 -6.30 -15.35 -12.96
CA THR A 146 -6.31 -14.67 -11.66
C THR A 146 -6.77 -13.22 -11.77
N THR A 147 -6.42 -12.53 -12.86
CA THR A 147 -6.81 -11.12 -13.05
C THR A 147 -8.31 -10.99 -13.33
N SER A 148 -8.90 -11.97 -14.04
CA SER A 148 -10.35 -12.00 -14.29
C SER A 148 -11.14 -12.11 -12.99
N ASP A 149 -10.73 -12.96 -12.05
CA ASP A 149 -11.43 -13.10 -10.77
C ASP A 149 -11.48 -11.78 -9.98
N PHE A 150 -10.38 -11.00 -9.99
CA PHE A 150 -10.34 -9.68 -9.36
C PHE A 150 -11.22 -8.66 -10.07
N CYS A 151 -11.24 -8.68 -11.41
CA CYS A 151 -12.10 -7.80 -12.21
C CYS A 151 -13.58 -8.11 -11.99
N ASP A 152 -13.96 -9.39 -12.04
CA ASP A 152 -15.34 -9.83 -11.85
C ASP A 152 -15.84 -9.49 -10.45
N SER A 153 -14.99 -9.61 -9.42
CA SER A 153 -15.31 -9.21 -8.05
C SER A 153 -15.63 -7.71 -7.94
N ILE A 154 -14.83 -6.84 -8.58
CA ILE A 154 -15.08 -5.38 -8.59
C ILE A 154 -16.30 -5.03 -9.45
N ASP A 155 -16.47 -5.65 -10.62
CA ASP A 155 -17.60 -5.45 -11.50
C ASP A 155 -18.93 -5.79 -10.80
N GLU A 156 -18.97 -6.90 -10.06
CA GLU A 156 -20.12 -7.31 -9.25
C GLU A 156 -20.41 -6.29 -8.13
N LEU A 157 -19.38 -5.89 -7.36
CA LEU A 157 -19.52 -4.88 -6.31
C LEU A 157 -20.11 -3.58 -6.86
N LEU A 158 -19.54 -3.04 -7.94
CA LEU A 158 -19.99 -1.77 -8.54
C LEU A 158 -21.40 -1.90 -9.14
N LYS A 159 -21.75 -3.06 -9.70
CA LYS A 159 -23.10 -3.35 -10.17
C LYS A 159 -24.10 -3.34 -9.02
N ASP A 160 -23.77 -3.96 -7.90
CA ASP A 160 -24.63 -4.05 -6.72
C ASP A 160 -24.80 -2.69 -6.01
N LEU A 161 -23.76 -1.86 -5.97
CA LEU A 161 -23.90 -0.44 -5.59
C LEU A 161 -24.87 0.31 -6.52
N GLY A 162 -24.86 0.00 -7.81
CA GLY A 162 -25.76 0.58 -8.81
C GLY A 162 -27.22 0.17 -8.62
N ASN A 163 -27.44 -1.04 -8.12
CA ASN A 163 -28.75 -1.62 -7.87
C ASN A 163 -29.27 -1.34 -6.45
N ASP A 164 -28.60 -0.48 -5.69
CA ASP A 164 -28.94 -0.13 -4.30
C ASP A 164 -29.02 -1.36 -3.37
N VAL A 165 -28.23 -2.40 -3.64
CA VAL A 165 -28.08 -3.59 -2.77
C VAL A 165 -27.36 -3.22 -1.48
N TYR A 166 -26.47 -2.23 -1.56
CA TYR A 166 -25.65 -1.77 -0.45
C TYR A 166 -26.18 -0.46 0.15
N ASP A 167 -26.23 -0.41 1.48
CA ASP A 167 -26.21 0.82 2.25
C ASP A 167 -24.83 1.03 2.88
N CYS A 168 -24.65 2.12 3.64
CA CYS A 168 -23.37 2.40 4.29
C CYS A 168 -22.94 1.26 5.24
N ASN A 169 -23.85 0.62 5.95
CA ASN A 169 -23.51 -0.43 6.92
C ASN A 169 -23.17 -1.74 6.21
N SER A 170 -24.00 -2.19 5.26
CA SER A 170 -23.74 -3.43 4.54
C SER A 170 -22.48 -3.34 3.68
N LEU A 171 -22.16 -2.17 3.13
CA LEU A 171 -20.89 -1.93 2.45
C LEU A 171 -19.71 -2.10 3.40
N MET A 172 -19.76 -1.50 4.60
CA MET A 172 -18.69 -1.66 5.59
C MET A 172 -18.53 -3.10 6.07
N VAL A 173 -19.63 -3.87 6.18
CA VAL A 173 -19.55 -5.31 6.50
C VAL A 173 -18.80 -6.06 5.40
N THR A 174 -19.13 -5.82 4.13
CA THR A 174 -18.43 -6.46 3.00
C THR A 174 -16.96 -6.05 2.92
N LEU A 175 -16.66 -4.77 3.10
CA LEU A 175 -15.27 -4.28 3.09
C LEU A 175 -14.49 -4.66 4.36
N GLY A 176 -15.18 -5.07 5.42
CA GLY A 176 -14.62 -5.59 6.66
C GLY A 176 -14.33 -7.09 6.63
N ASP A 177 -14.84 -7.84 5.64
CA ASP A 177 -14.52 -9.26 5.44
C ASP A 177 -13.18 -9.39 4.72
N GLU A 178 -12.18 -9.97 5.38
CA GLU A 178 -10.82 -10.11 4.83
C GLU A 178 -10.76 -10.93 3.54
N ASN A 179 -11.60 -11.97 3.40
CA ASN A 179 -11.58 -12.83 2.22
C ASN A 179 -12.14 -12.10 1.00
N ILE A 180 -13.15 -11.26 1.20
CA ILE A 180 -13.78 -10.49 0.13
C ILE A 180 -12.97 -9.24 -0.18
N ALA A 181 -12.65 -8.43 0.84
CA ALA A 181 -11.98 -7.15 0.67
C ALA A 181 -10.59 -7.28 0.05
N ASN A 182 -9.89 -8.40 0.28
CA ASN A 182 -8.58 -8.63 -0.32
C ASN A 182 -8.62 -8.84 -1.84
N TYR A 183 -9.73 -9.34 -2.41
CA TYR A 183 -9.89 -9.38 -3.88
C TYR A 183 -9.95 -7.97 -4.46
N TYR A 184 -10.65 -7.05 -3.78
CA TYR A 184 -10.71 -5.66 -4.20
C TYR A 184 -9.36 -4.95 -4.04
N VAL A 185 -8.62 -5.21 -2.96
CA VAL A 185 -7.26 -4.67 -2.79
C VAL A 185 -6.33 -5.20 -3.88
N ALA A 186 -6.41 -6.49 -4.22
CA ALA A 186 -5.61 -7.08 -5.29
C ALA A 186 -5.92 -6.41 -6.65
N TYR A 187 -7.19 -6.16 -6.97
CA TYR A 187 -7.57 -5.38 -8.14
C TYR A 187 -6.90 -3.99 -8.15
N MET A 188 -6.93 -3.26 -7.03
CA MET A 188 -6.32 -1.93 -6.93
C MET A 188 -4.79 -1.96 -7.12
N ARG A 189 -4.13 -3.04 -6.68
CA ARG A 189 -2.69 -3.25 -6.91
C ARG A 189 -2.37 -3.52 -8.38
N ILE A 190 -3.14 -4.40 -9.03
CA ILE A 190 -2.98 -4.68 -10.47
C ILE A 190 -3.26 -3.42 -11.31
N LEU A 191 -4.29 -2.66 -10.95
CA LEU A 191 -4.59 -1.35 -11.54
C LEU A 191 -3.40 -0.40 -11.46
N THR A 192 -2.77 -0.30 -10.29
CA THR A 192 -1.59 0.55 -10.05
C THR A 192 -0.40 0.07 -10.88
N SER A 193 -0.13 -1.24 -10.90
CA SER A 193 0.93 -1.84 -11.72
C SER A 193 0.73 -1.55 -13.22
N ALA A 194 -0.49 -1.75 -13.72
CA ALA A 194 -0.83 -1.50 -15.12
C ALA A 194 -0.63 -0.03 -15.50
N PHE A 195 -1.06 0.89 -14.63
CA PHE A 195 -0.88 2.33 -14.86
C PHE A 195 0.61 2.71 -14.91
N LEU A 196 1.40 2.21 -13.96
CA LEU A 196 2.84 2.44 -13.91
C LEU A 196 3.54 1.92 -15.18
N ARG A 197 3.18 0.72 -15.64
CA ARG A 197 3.73 0.11 -16.85
C ARG A 197 3.33 0.87 -18.12
N GLU A 198 2.08 1.32 -18.21
CA GLU A 198 1.59 2.13 -19.34
C GLU A 198 2.32 3.48 -19.43
N ASN A 199 2.67 4.06 -18.28
CA ASN A 199 3.24 5.41 -18.17
C ASN A 199 4.73 5.40 -17.76
N LYS A 200 5.43 4.29 -18.02
CA LYS A 200 6.77 4.03 -17.44
C LYS A 200 7.78 5.17 -17.66
N GLU A 201 7.74 5.83 -18.81
CA GLU A 201 8.63 6.95 -19.15
C GLU A 201 8.53 8.12 -18.16
N LEU A 202 7.38 8.29 -17.50
CA LEU A 202 7.16 9.32 -16.48
C LEU A 202 7.65 8.91 -15.09
N TYR A 203 7.76 7.61 -14.82
CA TYR A 203 7.96 7.07 -13.48
C TYR A 203 9.33 6.38 -13.28
N GLU A 204 9.94 5.85 -14.35
CA GLU A 204 11.20 5.09 -14.29
C GLU A 204 12.34 5.84 -13.60
N GLY A 205 12.41 7.17 -13.73
CA GLY A 205 13.44 7.99 -13.09
C GLY A 205 13.32 8.10 -11.56
N PHE A 206 12.20 7.69 -10.96
CA PHE A 206 11.97 7.73 -9.52
C PHE A 206 12.16 6.38 -8.84
N ILE A 207 12.36 5.31 -9.61
CA ILE A 207 12.52 3.96 -9.09
C ILE A 207 13.95 3.77 -8.56
N GLU A 208 14.05 3.21 -7.36
CA GLU A 208 15.33 2.85 -6.75
C GLU A 208 15.87 1.50 -7.29
N GLY A 209 17.19 1.44 -7.43
CA GLY A 209 17.89 0.29 -8.01
C GLY A 209 17.79 0.26 -9.54
N GLU A 210 18.80 -0.30 -10.21
CA GLU A 210 18.81 -0.45 -11.68
C GLU A 210 17.81 -1.53 -12.15
N ARG A 211 16.51 -1.34 -11.85
CA ARG A 211 15.43 -2.27 -12.16
C ARG A 211 14.45 -1.68 -13.16
N THR A 212 13.83 -2.54 -13.97
CA THR A 212 12.81 -2.11 -14.93
C THR A 212 11.50 -1.78 -14.22
N MET A 213 10.61 -1.03 -14.87
CA MET A 213 9.27 -0.74 -14.34
C MET A 213 8.49 -2.04 -14.05
N GLU A 214 8.61 -3.03 -14.93
CA GLU A 214 7.93 -4.33 -14.75
C GLU A 214 8.46 -5.08 -13.53
N ALA A 215 9.78 -5.10 -13.32
CA ALA A 215 10.37 -5.68 -12.11
C ALA A 215 9.94 -4.92 -10.85
N PHE A 216 9.89 -3.58 -10.92
CA PHE A 216 9.38 -2.75 -9.83
C PHE A 216 7.94 -3.13 -9.43
N CYS A 217 7.06 -3.26 -10.43
CA CYS A 217 5.67 -3.62 -10.20
C CYS A 217 5.53 -5.02 -9.57
N LEU A 218 6.25 -6.01 -10.10
CA LEU A 218 6.21 -7.39 -9.61
C LEU A 218 6.72 -7.53 -8.17
N ASP A 219 7.71 -6.73 -7.78
CA ASP A 219 8.37 -6.87 -6.47
C ASP A 219 7.73 -6.01 -5.37
N GLU A 220 7.21 -4.83 -5.69
CA GLU A 220 6.75 -3.85 -4.69
C GLU A 220 5.27 -3.46 -4.80
N VAL A 221 4.62 -3.65 -5.95
CA VAL A 221 3.26 -3.15 -6.18
C VAL A 221 2.22 -4.27 -6.14
N GLU A 222 2.43 -5.29 -6.97
CA GLU A 222 1.50 -6.42 -7.13
C GLU A 222 1.39 -7.32 -5.90
N PRO A 223 2.46 -7.59 -5.12
CA PRO A 223 2.35 -8.42 -3.93
C PRO A 223 1.48 -7.78 -2.86
N MET A 224 0.61 -8.59 -2.24
CA MET A 224 -0.19 -8.18 -1.09
C MET A 224 0.72 -7.85 0.10
N TRP A 225 0.24 -6.98 1.00
CA TRP A 225 0.90 -6.61 2.26
C TRP A 225 2.20 -5.79 2.09
N LYS A 226 2.57 -5.44 0.85
CA LYS A 226 3.64 -4.48 0.55
C LYS A 226 3.16 -3.04 0.76
N GLU A 227 3.95 -2.24 1.47
CA GLU A 227 3.63 -0.84 1.72
C GLU A 227 3.47 -0.04 0.42
N CYS A 228 2.59 0.96 0.45
CA CYS A 228 2.34 1.85 -0.67
C CYS A 228 3.22 3.11 -0.50
N ASP A 229 4.22 3.25 -1.36
CA ASP A 229 5.09 4.42 -1.41
C ASP A 229 4.46 5.60 -2.17
N HIS A 230 5.16 6.72 -2.26
CA HIS A 230 4.63 7.92 -2.91
C HIS A 230 4.38 7.73 -4.42
N ILE A 231 5.22 6.93 -5.10
CA ILE A 231 5.10 6.66 -6.54
C ILE A 231 3.82 5.88 -6.82
N THR A 232 3.59 4.82 -6.05
CA THR A 232 2.39 3.96 -6.16
C THR A 232 1.12 4.70 -5.78
N ILE A 233 1.17 5.59 -4.77
CA ILE A 233 0.04 6.47 -4.42
C ILE A 233 -0.35 7.36 -5.60
N ILE A 234 0.61 8.09 -6.19
CA ILE A 234 0.34 8.98 -7.33
C ILE A 234 -0.19 8.18 -8.52
N ALA A 235 0.42 7.03 -8.82
CA ALA A 235 -0.01 6.17 -9.91
C ALA A 235 -1.46 5.69 -9.72
N LEU A 236 -1.83 5.23 -8.52
CA LEU A 236 -3.20 4.79 -8.24
C LEU A 236 -4.21 5.94 -8.35
N VAL A 237 -3.88 7.12 -7.82
CA VAL A 237 -4.75 8.31 -7.89
C VAL A 237 -4.99 8.72 -9.34
N ASN A 238 -3.95 8.69 -10.19
CA ASN A 238 -4.08 8.95 -11.62
C ASN A 238 -4.87 7.85 -12.33
N ALA A 239 -4.62 6.58 -12.01
CA ALA A 239 -5.33 5.45 -12.60
C ALA A 239 -6.84 5.50 -12.33
N LEU A 240 -7.23 5.94 -11.13
CA LEU A 240 -8.62 6.13 -10.69
C LEU A 240 -9.23 7.47 -11.13
N LYS A 241 -8.42 8.43 -11.56
CA LYS A 241 -8.83 9.80 -11.91
C LYS A 241 -9.61 10.50 -10.80
N VAL A 242 -9.16 10.34 -9.55
CA VAL A 242 -9.77 10.97 -8.36
C VAL A 242 -8.85 12.04 -7.79
N ASN A 243 -9.40 12.98 -7.03
CA ASN A 243 -8.60 14.00 -6.33
C ASN A 243 -8.62 13.73 -4.84
N ILE A 244 -7.43 13.64 -4.26
CA ILE A 244 -7.25 13.30 -2.86
C ILE A 244 -6.42 14.36 -2.14
N ARG A 245 -6.62 14.47 -0.83
CA ARG A 245 -5.73 15.19 0.07
C ARG A 245 -5.18 14.23 1.12
N ILE A 246 -3.88 14.27 1.34
CA ILE A 246 -3.22 13.54 2.41
C ILE A 246 -2.70 14.54 3.43
N GLU A 247 -3.25 14.48 4.64
CA GLU A 247 -2.81 15.23 5.82
C GLU A 247 -1.66 14.50 6.52
N TYR A 248 -0.51 15.14 6.67
CA TYR A 248 0.68 14.53 7.27
C TYR A 248 0.77 14.85 8.75
N MET A 249 0.74 13.79 9.55
CA MET A 249 0.90 13.82 10.98
C MET A 249 2.24 13.20 11.38
N ASP A 250 3.28 14.03 11.36
CA ASP A 250 4.64 13.67 11.76
C ASP A 250 5.19 14.59 12.88
N GLN A 251 6.45 14.40 13.28
CA GLN A 251 7.10 15.25 14.29
C GLN A 251 7.64 16.58 13.73
N SER A 252 7.46 16.85 12.44
CA SER A 252 7.98 18.08 11.85
C SER A 252 7.24 19.31 12.41
N HIS A 253 8.00 20.34 12.78
CA HIS A 253 7.43 21.63 13.15
C HIS A 253 6.87 22.31 11.90
N SER A 254 5.55 22.29 11.73
CA SER A 254 4.86 23.13 10.73
C SER A 254 4.32 24.39 11.41
N PRO A 255 4.77 25.60 11.01
CA PRO A 255 4.34 26.85 11.63
C PRO A 255 2.85 27.16 11.44
N GLU A 256 2.21 26.66 10.37
CA GLU A 256 0.83 27.02 10.00
C GLU A 256 0.11 25.83 9.33
N GLY A 257 -0.90 25.28 10.00
CA GLY A 257 -1.91 24.42 9.34
C GLY A 257 -1.53 22.95 9.07
N GLY A 258 -0.43 22.44 9.61
CA GLY A 258 0.04 21.08 9.28
C GLY A 258 0.71 21.03 7.92
N ILE A 259 1.08 19.85 7.44
CA ILE A 259 1.57 19.64 6.07
C ILE A 259 0.51 18.78 5.39
N HIS A 260 0.01 19.21 4.24
CA HIS A 260 -0.86 18.38 3.40
C HIS A 260 -0.38 18.41 1.95
N TYR A 261 -0.72 17.35 1.23
CA TYR A 261 -0.48 17.24 -0.21
C TYR A 261 -1.79 16.92 -0.92
N ASP A 262 -2.13 17.75 -1.90
CA ASP A 262 -3.23 17.49 -2.82
C ASP A 262 -2.68 16.78 -4.04
N ILE A 263 -3.21 15.59 -4.31
CA ILE A 263 -2.85 14.77 -5.48
C ILE A 263 -4.09 14.73 -6.36
N CYS A 264 -3.97 15.36 -7.53
CA CYS A 264 -5.03 15.41 -8.53
C CYS A 264 -4.85 14.30 -9.54
N GLY A 265 -5.88 13.51 -9.77
CA GLY A 265 -5.89 12.50 -10.81
C GLY A 265 -5.81 13.12 -12.20
N SER A 266 -5.18 12.42 -13.14
CA SER A 266 -5.08 12.83 -14.55
C SER A 266 -6.46 13.16 -15.14
N ASP A 267 -6.51 14.21 -15.95
CA ASP A 267 -7.70 14.67 -16.69
C ASP A 267 -8.90 15.12 -15.82
N SER A 268 -8.70 15.36 -14.51
CA SER A 268 -9.77 15.86 -13.64
C SER A 268 -10.07 17.34 -13.91
N PRO A 269 -11.30 17.72 -14.32
CA PRO A 269 -11.64 19.10 -14.65
C PRO A 269 -11.77 20.01 -13.41
N ASN A 270 -12.02 19.40 -12.26
CA ASN A 270 -11.94 20.05 -10.95
C ASN A 270 -10.64 19.59 -10.30
N THR A 271 -9.88 20.47 -9.66
CA THR A 271 -8.66 20.10 -8.91
C THR A 271 -8.92 19.97 -7.41
N GLU A 272 -10.15 20.26 -6.96
CA GLU A 272 -10.49 20.20 -5.54
C GLU A 272 -10.53 18.74 -5.05
N PRO A 273 -9.82 18.41 -3.95
CA PRO A 273 -9.86 17.08 -3.36
C PRO A 273 -11.20 16.81 -2.68
N PHE A 274 -11.73 15.61 -2.89
CA PHE A 274 -13.00 15.17 -2.27
C PHE A 274 -12.87 13.90 -1.42
N LEU A 275 -11.69 13.25 -1.47
CA LEU A 275 -11.29 12.17 -0.57
C LEU A 275 -10.13 12.67 0.30
N PHE A 276 -10.16 12.37 1.60
CA PHE A 276 -9.21 12.90 2.56
C PHE A 276 -8.62 11.75 3.39
N PHE A 277 -7.31 11.77 3.56
CA PHE A 277 -6.57 10.72 4.25
C PHE A 277 -5.64 11.32 5.29
N LEU A 278 -5.40 10.58 6.37
CA LEU A 278 -4.42 10.91 7.39
C LEU A 278 -3.22 9.98 7.22
N TYR A 279 -2.05 10.54 6.93
CA TYR A 279 -0.79 9.82 7.01
C TYR A 279 -0.17 9.96 8.40
N ARG A 280 0.11 8.83 9.01
CA ARG A 280 1.00 8.66 10.17
C ARG A 280 2.18 7.82 9.69
N PRO A 281 3.38 7.89 10.30
CA PRO A 281 4.53 7.12 9.82
C PRO A 281 4.20 5.65 9.53
N GLY A 282 4.23 5.27 8.25
CA GLY A 282 3.90 3.92 7.75
C GLY A 282 2.42 3.55 7.67
N HIS A 283 1.47 4.49 7.82
CA HIS A 283 0.06 4.15 7.97
C HIS A 283 -0.92 5.22 7.45
N TYR A 284 -2.04 4.76 6.89
CA TYR A 284 -3.10 5.61 6.34
C TYR A 284 -4.46 5.31 6.96
N ASP A 285 -5.16 6.37 7.39
CA ASP A 285 -6.58 6.35 7.80
C ASP A 285 -7.42 7.26 6.90
N ILE A 286 -8.75 7.14 6.99
CA ILE A 286 -9.69 7.99 6.24
C ILE A 286 -10.17 9.16 7.11
N LEU A 287 -10.16 10.36 6.56
CA LEU A 287 -10.71 11.58 7.17
C LEU A 287 -12.00 11.99 6.46
N TYR A 288 -12.94 12.56 7.22
CA TYR A 288 -14.19 13.08 6.67
C TYR A 288 -14.44 14.50 7.15
N LYS A 289 -14.73 15.38 6.20
CA LYS A 289 -15.37 16.67 6.48
C LYS A 289 -16.82 16.43 6.90
N ASP A 290 -17.38 17.38 7.65
CA ASP A 290 -18.81 17.42 7.99
C ASP A 290 -19.69 17.77 6.77
#